data_AF-A0A821QMH8-F1
#
_entry.id   AF-A0A821QMH8-F1
#
_cell.length_a   1.000
_cell.length_b   1.000
_cell.length_c   1.000
_cell.angle_alpha   90.00
_cell.angle_beta   90.00
_cell.angle_gamma   90.00
#
_symmetry.space_group_name_H-M   'P 1'
#
loop_
_entity.id
_entity.type
_entity.pdbx_description
1 polymer ?
#
loop_
_entity_poly.entity_id
_entity_poly.type
_entity_poly.pdbx_seq_one_letter_code
_entity_poly.pdbx_strand_id
1 'polypeptide(L)'
;IFVGARPPEHVQLKKVLTVRKKKVTQALHWLKKNNILDQNVDINLHNINQLPEDDIPEAIILTMEQKIGDEEIPSERVGYVPDPLADPTESTNSDIIPISN
;
A
#
# COMPACT_ATOMS: atom_id res chain seq x y z
N ILE A 1 -0.84 -9.82 -4.24
CA ILE A 1 -1.69 -10.85 -4.88
C ILE A 1 -1.80 -10.50 -6.36
N PHE A 2 -1.36 -11.39 -7.25
CA PHE A 2 -1.59 -11.28 -8.69
C PHE A 2 -2.75 -12.19 -9.08
N VAL A 3 -3.67 -11.66 -9.88
CA VAL A 3 -4.80 -12.41 -10.42
C VAL A 3 -4.54 -12.63 -11.90
N GLY A 4 -4.51 -13.89 -12.33
CA GLY A 4 -4.31 -14.21 -13.74
C GLY A 4 -3.81 -15.63 -13.99
N ALA A 5 -3.87 -16.04 -15.26
CA ALA A 5 -3.55 -17.40 -15.70
C ALA A 5 -2.05 -17.77 -15.57
N ARG A 6 -1.15 -16.78 -15.51
CA ARG A 6 0.30 -16.99 -15.40
C ARG A 6 0.91 -15.98 -14.43
N PRO A 7 1.95 -16.39 -13.69
CA PRO A 7 2.70 -15.45 -12.86
C PRO A 7 3.40 -14.42 -13.75
N PRO A 8 3.50 -13.16 -13.29
CA PRO A 8 4.21 -12.13 -14.03
C PRO A 8 5.71 -12.44 -14.10
N GLU A 9 6.32 -12.11 -15.24
CA GLU A 9 7.76 -12.21 -15.41
C GLU A 9 8.48 -11.08 -14.67
N HIS A 10 9.74 -11.32 -14.28
CA HIS A 10 10.57 -10.33 -13.59
C HIS A 10 10.64 -8.98 -14.33
N VAL A 11 10.76 -9.01 -15.66
CA VAL A 11 10.79 -7.80 -16.50
C VAL A 11 9.49 -6.99 -16.40
N GLN A 12 8.34 -7.65 -16.26
CA GLN A 12 7.06 -6.99 -16.07
C GLN A 12 6.96 -6.39 -14.67
N LEU A 13 7.38 -7.13 -13.65
CA LEU A 13 7.39 -6.68 -12.25
C LEU A 13 8.29 -5.45 -12.06
N LYS A 14 9.45 -5.40 -12.71
CA LYS A 14 10.37 -4.25 -12.64
C LYS A 14 9.74 -2.95 -13.10
N LYS A 15 8.73 -2.98 -13.98
CA LYS A 15 8.07 -1.74 -14.44
C LYS A 15 7.33 -1.01 -13.31
N VAL A 16 6.88 -1.74 -12.30
CA VAL A 16 5.99 -1.19 -11.25
C VAL A 16 6.56 -1.33 -9.83
N LEU A 17 7.39 -2.34 -9.56
CA LEU A 17 7.93 -2.65 -8.23
C LEU A 17 9.41 -2.29 -8.07
N THR A 18 9.99 -1.55 -9.02
CA THR A 18 11.40 -1.13 -8.93
C THR A 18 11.63 -0.12 -7.81
N VAL A 19 12.61 -0.41 -6.96
CA VAL A 19 13.11 0.55 -5.99
C VAL A 19 14.01 1.58 -6.66
N ARG A 20 13.78 2.84 -6.29
CA ARG A 20 14.65 3.97 -6.58
C ARG A 20 15.02 4.62 -5.26
N LYS A 21 16.21 4.36 -4.70
CA LYS A 21 16.56 4.79 -3.33
C LYS A 21 16.37 6.28 -3.11
N LYS A 22 16.74 7.09 -4.12
CA LYS A 22 16.52 8.54 -4.08
C LYS A 22 15.04 8.91 -3.84
N LYS A 23 14.11 8.22 -4.50
CA LYS A 23 12.67 8.46 -4.34
C LYS A 23 12.17 7.98 -2.98
N VAL A 24 12.66 6.83 -2.50
CA VAL A 24 12.34 6.30 -1.16
C VAL A 24 12.76 7.29 -0.08
N THR A 25 14.02 7.74 -0.09
CA THR A 25 14.53 8.71 0.88
C THR A 25 13.76 10.03 0.83
N GLN A 26 13.46 10.55 -0.37
CA GLN A 26 12.65 11.77 -0.52
C GLN A 26 11.24 11.61 0.04
N ALA A 27 10.58 10.48 -0.22
CA ALA A 27 9.25 10.19 0.28
C ALA A 27 9.22 10.09 1.81
N LEU A 28 10.21 9.43 2.41
CA LEU A 28 10.31 9.33 3.88
C LEU A 28 10.55 10.68 4.54
N HIS A 29 11.43 11.52 3.98
CA HIS A 29 11.60 12.89 4.47
C HIS A 29 10.33 13.73 4.30
N TRP A 30 9.62 13.57 3.18
CA TRP A 30 8.33 14.23 2.97
C TRP A 30 7.31 13.78 4.01
N LEU A 31 7.20 12.48 4.29
CA LEU A 31 6.28 11.93 5.27
C LEU A 31 6.57 12.48 6.68
N LYS A 32 7.84 12.40 7.12
CA LYS A 32 8.28 12.96 8.40
C LYS A 32 7.99 14.44 8.56
N LYS A 33 8.11 15.22 7.47
CA LYS A 33 7.85 16.66 7.48
C LYS A 33 6.35 16.99 7.61
N ASN A 34 5.48 16.19 7.00
CA ASN A 34 4.05 16.52 6.86
C ASN A 34 3.16 15.79 7.86
N ASN A 35 3.58 14.64 8.39
CA ASN A 35 2.83 13.89 9.38
C ASN A 35 3.32 14.22 10.80
N ILE A 36 2.45 14.80 11.62
CA ILE A 36 2.76 15.16 13.02
C ILE A 36 3.16 13.91 13.82
N LEU A 37 2.57 12.76 13.52
CA LEU A 37 2.83 11.50 14.21
C LEU A 37 4.26 10.97 13.98
N ASP A 38 4.88 11.32 12.85
CA ASP A 38 6.18 10.77 12.43
C ASP A 38 7.37 11.70 12.70
N GLN A 39 7.17 12.86 13.32
CA GLN A 39 8.22 13.87 13.49
C GLN A 39 9.43 13.39 14.29
N ASN A 40 9.22 12.44 15.21
CA ASN A 40 10.27 11.89 16.09
C ASN A 40 10.84 10.56 15.57
N VAL A 41 10.45 10.11 14.38
CA VAL A 41 10.96 8.86 13.79
C VAL A 41 12.25 9.13 13.02
N ASP A 42 13.32 8.42 13.36
CA ASP A 42 14.57 8.51 12.62
C ASP A 42 14.58 7.62 11.38
N ILE A 43 14.97 8.22 10.25
CA ILE A 43 15.06 7.51 8.98
C ILE A 43 16.33 6.66 8.99
N ASN A 44 16.16 5.34 9.01
CA ASN A 44 17.27 4.40 8.97
C ASN A 44 17.85 4.31 7.54
N LEU A 45 18.86 5.12 7.25
CA LEU A 45 19.55 5.13 5.96
C LEU A 45 20.30 3.82 5.68
N HIS A 46 20.72 3.08 6.71
CA HIS A 46 21.37 1.79 6.51
C HIS A 46 20.42 0.80 5.82
N ASN A 47 19.17 0.70 6.29
CA ASN A 47 18.17 -0.16 5.68
C ASN A 47 17.85 0.25 4.24
N ILE A 48 17.77 1.55 3.96
CA ILE A 48 17.54 2.04 2.58
C ILE A 48 18.71 1.65 1.66
N ASN A 49 19.94 1.68 2.17
CA ASN A 49 21.12 1.30 1.39
C ASN A 49 21.15 -0.20 1.06
N GLN A 50 20.55 -1.05 1.90
CA GLN A 50 20.42 -2.50 1.66
C GLN A 50 19.35 -2.85 0.61
N LEU A 51 18.44 -1.93 0.29
CA LEU A 51 17.48 -2.15 -0.80
C LEU A 51 18.22 -2.28 -2.15
N PRO A 52 17.66 -2.98 -3.14
CA PRO A 52 18.19 -2.92 -4.49
C PRO A 52 18.04 -1.51 -5.08
N GLU A 53 18.93 -1.13 -6.00
CA GLU A 53 18.74 0.05 -6.86
C GLU A 53 18.32 -0.44 -8.25
N ASP A 54 17.29 0.19 -8.83
CA ASP A 54 16.75 -0.18 -10.14
C ASP A 54 16.31 -1.65 -10.25
N ASP A 55 15.91 -2.24 -9.12
CA ASP A 55 15.37 -3.60 -9.06
C ASP A 55 14.29 -3.80 -8.00
N ILE A 56 13.71 -5.00 -7.99
CA ILE A 56 12.64 -5.41 -7.07
C ILE A 56 13.26 -5.99 -5.79
N PRO A 57 12.78 -5.61 -4.60
CA PRO A 57 13.21 -6.23 -3.35
C PRO A 57 12.84 -7.71 -3.31
N GLU A 58 13.78 -8.55 -2.89
CA GLU A 58 13.57 -10.01 -2.77
C GLU A 58 12.35 -10.35 -1.92
N ALA A 59 12.12 -9.61 -0.82
CA ALA A 59 10.97 -9.78 0.05
C ALA A 59 9.62 -9.67 -0.69
N ILE A 60 9.52 -8.79 -1.68
CA ILE A 60 8.32 -8.63 -2.50
C ILE A 60 8.13 -9.82 -3.45
N ILE A 61 9.23 -10.36 -3.99
CA ILE A 61 9.19 -11.56 -4.84
C ILE A 61 8.78 -12.78 -4.02
N LEU A 62 9.36 -12.96 -2.83
CA LEU A 62 9.11 -14.12 -1.96
C LEU A 62 7.69 -14.15 -1.37
N THR A 63 7.08 -12.99 -1.15
CA THR A 63 5.71 -12.88 -0.61
C THR A 63 4.65 -12.76 -1.70
N MET A 64 5.04 -12.88 -2.98
CA MET A 64 4.13 -12.77 -4.11
C MET A 64 3.23 -14.01 -4.22
N GLU A 65 1.94 -13.83 -3.96
CA GLU A 65 0.93 -14.87 -4.17
C GLU A 65 0.23 -14.70 -5.52
N GLN A 66 0.03 -15.81 -6.23
CA GLN A 66 -0.79 -15.89 -7.44
C GLN A 66 -2.11 -16.58 -7.11
N LYS A 67 -3.22 -15.92 -7.45
CA LYS A 67 -4.56 -16.50 -7.37
C LYS A 67 -5.04 -16.89 -8.77
N ILE A 68 -5.48 -18.14 -8.91
CA ILE A 68 -6.03 -18.69 -10.14
C ILE A 68 -7.54 -18.79 -9.96
N GLY A 69 -8.30 -17.92 -10.65
CA GLY A 69 -9.77 -17.92 -10.60
C GLY A 69 -10.41 -16.96 -9.60
N ASP A 70 -11.74 -16.82 -9.70
CA ASP A 70 -12.59 -15.90 -8.92
C ASP A 70 -13.10 -16.55 -7.61
N GLU A 71 -12.22 -17.15 -6.80
CA GLU A 71 -12.63 -17.58 -5.47
C GLU A 71 -12.80 -16.34 -4.57
N GLU A 72 -13.99 -15.74 -4.51
CA GLU A 72 -14.31 -14.63 -3.61
C GLU A 72 -13.84 -14.95 -2.19
N ILE A 73 -12.86 -14.19 -1.67
CA ILE A 73 -12.42 -14.32 -0.28
C ILE A 73 -13.27 -13.33 0.52
N PRO A 74 -14.20 -13.77 1.39
CA PRO A 74 -15.07 -12.87 2.16
C PRO A 74 -14.33 -12.03 3.21
N SER A 75 -13.03 -12.28 3.45
CA SER A 75 -12.25 -11.62 4.49
C SER A 75 -11.98 -10.13 4.26
N GLU A 76 -12.07 -9.61 3.04
CA GLU A 76 -11.84 -8.17 2.77
C GLU A 76 -12.99 -7.27 3.28
N ARG A 77 -14.09 -7.85 3.78
CA ARG A 77 -15.23 -7.11 4.34
C ARG A 77 -15.19 -6.90 5.85
N VAL A 78 -14.12 -7.30 6.55
CA VAL A 78 -14.07 -7.16 8.00
C VAL A 78 -13.51 -5.79 8.40
N GLY A 79 -14.43 -4.83 8.54
CA GLY A 79 -14.41 -3.77 9.56
C GLY A 79 -13.46 -2.58 9.33
N TYR A 80 -14.03 -1.44 8.96
CA TYR A 80 -13.37 -0.15 9.15
C TYR A 80 -13.14 0.07 10.66
N VAL A 81 -11.89 0.26 11.07
CA VAL A 81 -11.59 0.73 12.43
C VAL A 81 -12.03 2.20 12.48
N PRO A 82 -12.90 2.61 13.44
CA PRO A 82 -13.29 4.01 13.55
C PRO A 82 -12.07 4.89 13.76
N ASP A 83 -12.00 6.00 13.01
CA ASP A 83 -10.94 6.99 13.18
C ASP A 83 -11.02 7.56 14.62
N PRO A 84 -9.96 7.46 15.43
CA PRO A 84 -9.93 8.03 16.78
C PRO A 84 -10.14 9.55 16.82
N LEU A 85 -10.01 10.23 15.67
CA LEU A 85 -10.22 11.66 15.49
C LEU A 85 -11.59 12.01 14.91
N ALA A 86 -12.44 11.02 14.59
CA ALA A 86 -13.79 11.28 14.13
C ALA A 86 -14.64 11.86 15.28
N ASP A 87 -15.09 13.09 15.11
CA ASP A 87 -16.00 13.75 16.04
C ASP A 87 -17.38 13.05 15.97
N PRO A 88 -17.95 12.53 17.07
CA PRO A 88 -19.19 11.73 17.03
C PRO A 88 -20.43 12.47 16.53
N THR A 89 -20.34 13.78 16.29
CA THR A 89 -21.45 14.65 15.89
C THR A 89 -21.57 14.90 14.39
N GLU A 90 -20.65 14.41 13.54
CA GLU A 90 -20.84 14.49 12.09
C GLU A 90 -21.79 13.39 11.59
N SER A 91 -23.09 13.61 11.82
CA SER A 91 -24.16 12.91 11.10
C SER A 91 -24.24 13.48 9.68
N THR A 92 -23.53 12.91 8.72
CA THR A 92 -23.72 13.22 7.29
C THR A 92 -25.00 12.55 6.79
N ASN A 93 -26.16 13.08 7.21
CA ASN A 93 -27.47 12.73 6.67
C ASN A 93 -27.75 13.48 5.36
N SER A 94 -26.91 13.32 4.34
CA SER A 94 -27.20 13.83 3.00
C SER A 94 -26.52 12.93 1.97
N ASP A 95 -27.30 12.53 0.97
CA ASP A 95 -26.93 11.75 -0.22
C ASP A 95 -27.16 10.23 -0.19
N ILE A 96 -28.30 9.81 0.35
CA ILE A 96 -28.93 8.55 -0.11
C ILE A 96 -29.68 8.87 -1.41
N ILE A 97 -29.12 8.52 -2.56
CA ILE A 97 -29.83 8.54 -3.85
C ILE A 97 -30.53 7.19 -4.02
N PRO A 98 -31.87 7.11 -4.05
CA PRO A 98 -32.56 5.85 -4.27
C PRO A 98 -32.36 5.36 -5.71
N ILE A 99 -32.06 4.07 -5.86
CA ILE A 99 -32.07 3.40 -7.16
C ILE A 99 -33.53 3.05 -7.46
N SER A 100 -34.13 3.73 -8.43
CA SER A 100 -35.44 3.34 -8.97
C SER A 100 -35.26 2.10 -9.85
N ASN A 101 -35.96 1.02 -9.50
CA ASN A 101 -36.10 -0.19 -10.32
C ASN A 101 -36.88 0.07 -11.62
#